data_AF-A0A951EYR4-F1
#
_entry.id   AF-A0A951EYR4-F1
#
_cell.length_a   1.000
_cell.length_b   1.000
_cell.length_c   1.000
_cell.angle_alpha   90.00
_cell.angle_beta   90.00
_cell.angle_gamma   90.00
#
_symmetry.space_group_name_H-M   'P 1'
#
loop_
_entity.id
_entity.type
_entity.pdbx_description
1 polymer ?
#
loop_
_entity_poly.entity_id
_entity_poly.type
_entity_poly.pdbx_seq_one_letter_code
_entity_poly.pdbx_strand_id
1 'polypeptide(L)'
;MIRIANGQGFWGDWLEAPVRLIEQGPLDYLGLDYLAEITMSILQKQKQDDPRLGYARDFPPLMARIADKIRERDVKVIANAGGVNPVACAHEVLRVAPGLKVAVVLGDDVFGRLDELLGKGYEMRDMDTGEPLSAIRPRILSANAYIGAFPLA
;
A
#
# COMPACT_ATOMS: atom_id res chain seq x y z
N MET A 1 -0.78 26.86 -7.28
CA MET A 1 -1.47 26.24 -6.12
C MET A 1 -1.58 24.75 -6.42
N ILE A 2 -1.18 23.88 -5.49
CA ILE A 2 -1.31 22.42 -5.62
C ILE A 2 -2.55 21.98 -4.84
N ARG A 3 -3.35 21.08 -5.42
CA ARG A 3 -4.61 20.56 -4.88
C ARG A 3 -4.49 19.06 -4.63
N ILE A 4 -4.64 18.67 -3.37
CA ILE A 4 -4.51 17.29 -2.91
C ILE A 4 -5.85 16.88 -2.31
N ALA A 5 -6.39 15.75 -2.76
CA ALA A 5 -7.57 15.12 -2.19
C ALA A 5 -7.22 13.74 -1.67
N ASN A 6 -7.96 13.27 -0.66
CA ASN A 6 -7.92 11.89 -0.20
C ASN A 6 -9.29 11.26 -0.47
N GLY A 7 -9.29 10.11 -1.14
CA GLY A 7 -10.52 9.41 -1.53
C GLY A 7 -10.79 8.13 -0.74
N GLN A 8 -9.86 7.67 0.09
CA GLN A 8 -9.96 6.41 0.84
C GLN A 8 -9.15 6.54 2.13
N GLY A 9 -9.74 6.13 3.25
CA GLY A 9 -9.07 6.06 4.56
C GLY A 9 -8.69 4.66 5.02
N PHE A 10 -9.26 3.61 4.43
CA PHE A 10 -8.96 2.21 4.75
C PHE A 10 -9.44 1.26 3.65
N TRP A 11 -8.99 0.00 3.68
CA TRP A 11 -9.50 -1.02 2.76
C TRP A 11 -10.94 -1.43 3.11
N GLY A 12 -11.86 -1.24 2.17
CA GLY A 12 -13.31 -1.43 2.38
C GLY A 12 -14.09 -0.12 2.54
N ASP A 13 -13.43 1.03 2.43
CA ASP A 13 -14.06 2.36 2.36
C ASP A 13 -14.85 2.56 1.05
N TRP A 14 -15.54 3.69 0.94
CA TRP A 14 -16.49 3.97 -0.13
C TRP A 14 -15.81 4.26 -1.48
N LEU A 15 -15.76 3.23 -2.33
CA LEU A 15 -15.14 3.27 -3.67
C LEU A 15 -15.67 4.35 -4.64
N GLU A 16 -16.82 4.98 -4.37
CA GLU A 16 -17.31 6.11 -5.19
C GLU A 16 -16.64 7.44 -4.86
N ALA A 17 -16.12 7.62 -3.64
CA ALA A 17 -15.41 8.83 -3.25
C ALA A 17 -14.25 9.19 -4.21
N PRO A 18 -13.30 8.28 -4.53
CA PRO A 18 -12.21 8.59 -5.46
C PRO A 18 -12.70 8.87 -6.88
N VAL A 19 -13.77 8.20 -7.31
CA VAL A 19 -14.38 8.43 -8.63
C VAL A 19 -14.96 9.83 -8.72
N ARG A 20 -15.78 10.22 -7.75
CA ARG A 20 -16.39 11.56 -7.70
C ARG A 20 -15.34 12.66 -7.62
N LEU A 21 -14.29 12.46 -6.83
CA LEU A 21 -13.18 13.42 -6.73
C LEU A 21 -12.52 13.61 -8.10
N ILE A 22 -12.15 12.54 -8.78
CA ILE A 22 -11.53 12.59 -10.10
C ILE A 22 -12.44 13.16 -11.19
N GLU A 23 -13.75 12.92 -11.12
CA GLU A 23 -14.71 13.38 -12.12
C GLU A 23 -15.14 14.85 -11.91
N GLN A 24 -15.26 15.30 -10.66
CA GLN A 24 -15.94 16.57 -10.33
C GLN A 24 -14.98 17.62 -9.76
N GLY A 25 -13.88 17.21 -9.13
CA GLY A 25 -12.95 18.11 -8.47
C GLY A 25 -11.80 18.59 -9.36
N PRO A 26 -11.33 19.84 -9.21
CA PRO A 26 -9.99 20.20 -9.66
C PRO A 26 -8.99 19.64 -8.65
N LEU A 27 -8.25 18.58 -8.99
CA LEU A 27 -7.15 18.06 -8.18
C LEU A 27 -5.91 17.77 -9.02
N ASP A 28 -4.74 17.86 -8.38
CA ASP A 28 -3.46 17.47 -8.96
C ASP A 28 -3.03 16.10 -8.42
N TYR A 29 -3.39 15.79 -7.17
CA TYR A 29 -3.04 14.54 -6.48
C TYR A 29 -4.25 13.90 -5.79
N LEU A 30 -4.39 12.59 -5.93
CA LEU A 30 -5.35 11.77 -5.20
C LEU A 30 -4.61 10.76 -4.32
N GLY A 31 -4.73 10.91 -3.01
CA GLY A 31 -4.29 9.92 -2.02
C GLY A 31 -5.37 8.86 -1.79
N LEU A 32 -4.97 7.60 -1.71
CA LEU A 32 -5.84 6.48 -1.35
C LEU A 32 -5.15 5.60 -0.31
N ASP A 33 -5.66 5.64 0.91
CA ASP A 33 -5.13 4.86 2.02
C ASP A 33 -5.93 3.56 2.19
N TYR A 34 -5.22 2.44 2.21
CA TYR A 34 -5.77 1.09 2.29
C TYR A 34 -5.28 0.33 3.53
N LEU A 35 -4.08 0.64 4.02
CA LEU A 35 -3.40 -0.23 4.96
C LEU A 35 -3.67 0.19 6.40
N ALA A 36 -4.03 -0.80 7.20
CA ALA A 36 -3.99 -0.79 8.65
C ALA A 36 -3.26 -2.07 9.11
N GLU A 37 -2.93 -2.18 10.40
CA GLU A 37 -2.23 -3.36 10.95
C GLU A 37 -2.95 -4.67 10.64
N ILE A 38 -4.26 -4.73 10.84
CA ILE A 38 -5.07 -5.92 10.53
C ILE A 38 -5.01 -6.25 9.03
N THR A 39 -5.09 -5.23 8.17
CA THR A 39 -5.03 -5.40 6.71
C THR A 39 -3.75 -6.09 6.28
N MET A 40 -2.60 -5.73 6.86
CA MET A 40 -1.31 -6.34 6.52
C MET A 40 -1.31 -7.86 6.76
N SER A 41 -1.89 -8.31 7.87
CA SER A 41 -2.00 -9.76 8.16
C SER A 41 -2.85 -10.51 7.13
N ILE A 42 -3.95 -9.90 6.68
CA ILE A 42 -4.84 -10.47 5.66
C ILE A 42 -4.09 -10.56 4.31
N LEU A 43 -3.38 -9.51 3.93
CA LEU A 43 -2.64 -9.48 2.66
C LEU A 43 -1.46 -10.46 2.69
N GLN A 44 -0.76 -10.62 3.82
CA GLN A 44 0.25 -11.68 3.96
C GLN A 44 -0.36 -13.07 3.80
N LYS A 45 -1.51 -13.33 4.42
CA LYS A 45 -2.18 -14.62 4.27
C LYS A 45 -2.56 -14.89 2.81
N GLN A 46 -3.08 -13.89 2.11
CA GLN A 46 -3.37 -14.00 0.68
C GLN A 46 -2.13 -14.32 -0.15
N LYS A 47 -0.99 -13.65 0.11
CA LYS A 47 0.28 -13.88 -0.60
C LYS A 47 0.86 -15.28 -0.32
N GLN A 48 0.69 -15.79 0.90
CA GLN A 48 1.09 -17.16 1.26
C GLN A 48 0.28 -18.21 0.50
N ASP A 49 -1.04 -17.96 0.35
CA ASP A 49 -1.93 -18.88 -0.36
C ASP A 49 -1.75 -18.80 -1.89
N ASP A 50 -1.52 -17.60 -2.44
CA ASP A 50 -1.17 -17.37 -3.84
C ASP A 50 -0.11 -16.25 -3.97
N PRO A 51 1.11 -16.57 -4.45
CA PRO A 51 2.20 -15.59 -4.60
C PRO A 51 1.88 -14.39 -5.50
N ARG A 52 0.82 -14.45 -6.30
CA ARG A 52 0.34 -13.35 -7.16
C ARG A 52 -0.54 -12.35 -6.41
N LEU A 53 -1.00 -12.67 -5.20
CA LEU A 53 -1.83 -11.81 -4.36
C LEU A 53 -1.01 -11.07 -3.29
N GLY A 54 -1.68 -10.42 -2.35
CA GLY A 54 -1.05 -9.59 -1.31
C GLY A 54 -1.24 -8.09 -1.48
N TYR A 55 -2.26 -7.68 -2.25
CA TYR A 55 -2.66 -6.29 -2.45
C TYR A 55 -4.19 -6.17 -2.37
N ALA A 56 -4.70 -4.95 -2.21
CA ALA A 56 -6.14 -4.67 -2.17
C ALA A 56 -6.78 -4.95 -3.55
N ARG A 57 -7.55 -6.03 -3.65
CA ARG A 57 -8.04 -6.57 -4.95
C ARG A 57 -9.06 -5.67 -5.66
N ASP A 58 -9.66 -4.73 -4.95
CA ASP A 58 -10.56 -3.70 -5.45
C ASP A 58 -9.82 -2.49 -6.06
N PHE A 59 -8.53 -2.33 -5.77
CA PHE A 59 -7.74 -1.21 -6.28
C PHE A 59 -7.51 -1.26 -7.81
N PRO A 60 -7.09 -2.37 -8.44
CA PRO A 60 -6.94 -2.37 -9.90
C PRO A 60 -8.26 -2.11 -10.66
N PRO A 61 -9.41 -2.72 -10.31
CA PRO A 61 -10.69 -2.37 -10.90
C PRO A 61 -11.06 -0.89 -10.71
N LEU A 62 -10.78 -0.31 -9.54
CA LEU A 62 -10.96 1.13 -9.32
C LEU A 62 -10.09 1.93 -10.28
N MET A 63 -8.79 1.63 -10.39
CA MET A 63 -7.87 2.31 -11.30
C MET A 63 -8.33 2.22 -12.75
N ALA A 64 -8.84 1.08 -13.20
CA ALA A 64 -9.42 0.92 -14.53
C ALA A 64 -10.59 1.89 -14.77
N ARG A 65 -11.50 2.01 -13.78
CA ARG A 65 -12.67 2.89 -13.86
C ARG A 65 -12.29 4.37 -14.01
N ILE A 66 -11.23 4.82 -13.34
CA ILE A 66 -10.79 6.22 -13.35
C ILE A 66 -9.64 6.53 -14.31
N ALA A 67 -9.14 5.53 -15.05
CA ALA A 67 -7.93 5.64 -15.88
C ALA A 67 -8.01 6.75 -16.93
N ASP A 68 -9.15 6.86 -17.64
CA ASP A 68 -9.35 7.87 -18.67
C ASP A 68 -9.29 9.28 -18.08
N LYS A 69 -9.96 9.49 -16.94
CA LYS A 69 -9.98 10.79 -16.27
C LYS A 69 -8.65 11.16 -15.64
N ILE A 70 -7.91 10.19 -15.11
CA ILE A 70 -6.51 10.38 -14.66
C ILE A 70 -5.67 10.97 -15.79
N ARG A 71 -5.75 10.39 -17.00
CA ARG A 71 -4.98 10.84 -18.17
C ARG A 71 -5.44 12.19 -18.69
N GLU A 72 -6.76 12.38 -18.83
CA GLU A 72 -7.35 13.63 -19.33
C GLU A 72 -6.95 14.83 -18.48
N ARG A 73 -6.82 14.64 -17.17
CA ARG A 73 -6.59 15.71 -16.19
C ARG A 73 -5.18 15.74 -15.60
N ASP A 74 -4.30 14.83 -16.05
CA ASP A 74 -2.92 14.68 -15.54
C ASP A 74 -2.84 14.55 -14.00
N VAL A 75 -3.75 13.74 -13.43
CA VAL A 75 -3.83 13.52 -11.97
C VAL A 75 -2.84 12.45 -11.54
N LYS A 76 -2.10 12.69 -10.45
CA LYS A 76 -1.24 11.68 -9.83
C LYS A 76 -1.97 10.96 -8.71
N VAL A 77 -2.08 9.63 -8.80
CA VAL A 77 -2.65 8.80 -7.74
C VAL A 77 -1.52 8.21 -6.89
N ILE A 78 -1.62 8.36 -5.58
CA ILE A 78 -0.67 7.82 -4.60
C ILE A 78 -1.46 6.89 -3.67
N ALA A 79 -1.05 5.63 -3.60
CA ALA A 79 -1.74 4.63 -2.80
C ALA A 79 -0.78 3.61 -2.19
N ASN A 80 -1.10 3.14 -0.99
CA ASN A 80 -0.47 1.97 -0.35
C ASN A 80 -1.25 0.67 -0.61
N ALA A 81 -2.19 0.67 -1.55
CA ALA A 81 -3.02 -0.47 -1.94
C ALA A 81 -2.22 -1.72 -2.37
N GLY A 82 -0.96 -1.53 -2.76
CA GLY A 82 -0.03 -2.60 -3.10
C GLY A 82 0.28 -3.56 -1.95
N GLY A 83 0.07 -3.13 -0.69
CA GLY A 83 0.26 -3.97 0.48
C GLY A 83 1.62 -4.64 0.52
N VAL A 84 1.61 -5.96 0.70
CA VAL A 84 2.81 -6.81 0.79
C VAL A 84 3.27 -7.33 -0.58
N ASN A 85 2.56 -6.99 -1.65
CA ASN A 85 2.93 -7.34 -3.02
C ASN A 85 2.66 -6.19 -4.01
N PRO A 86 3.33 -5.04 -3.84
CA PRO A 86 3.05 -3.86 -4.64
C PRO A 86 3.46 -4.03 -6.10
N VAL A 87 4.40 -4.94 -6.41
CA VAL A 87 4.80 -5.28 -7.78
C VAL A 87 3.67 -6.02 -8.51
N ALA A 88 3.08 -7.05 -7.90
CA ALA A 88 1.94 -7.75 -8.50
C ALA A 88 0.73 -6.82 -8.68
N CYS A 89 0.49 -5.93 -7.71
CA CYS A 89 -0.54 -4.91 -7.81
C CYS A 89 -0.33 -3.99 -9.03
N ALA A 90 0.90 -3.49 -9.22
CA ALA A 90 1.23 -2.65 -10.36
C ALA A 90 1.06 -3.37 -11.70
N HIS A 91 1.45 -4.64 -11.80
CA HIS A 91 1.20 -5.45 -12.99
C HIS A 91 -0.29 -5.61 -13.28
N GLU A 92 -1.09 -5.85 -12.26
CA GLU A 92 -2.54 -5.98 -12.41
C GLU A 92 -3.18 -4.65 -12.83
N VAL A 93 -2.76 -3.51 -12.25
CA VAL A 93 -3.20 -2.18 -12.68
C VAL A 93 -2.86 -1.95 -14.16
N LEU A 94 -1.64 -2.23 -14.59
CA LEU A 94 -1.24 -2.07 -16.00
C LEU A 94 -2.02 -2.99 -16.94
N ARG A 95 -2.42 -4.18 -16.46
CA ARG A 95 -3.22 -5.13 -17.23
C ARG A 95 -4.65 -4.61 -17.46
N VAL A 96 -5.29 -4.03 -16.44
CA VAL A 96 -6.69 -3.57 -16.51
C VAL A 96 -6.86 -2.12 -16.95
N ALA A 97 -5.82 -1.30 -16.78
CA ALA A 97 -5.77 0.11 -17.13
C ALA A 97 -4.56 0.40 -18.03
N PRO A 98 -4.51 -0.16 -19.25
CA PRO A 98 -3.39 0.04 -20.15
C PRO A 98 -3.19 1.53 -20.46
N GLY A 99 -1.93 1.93 -20.56
CA GLY A 99 -1.54 3.32 -20.85
C GLY A 99 -1.42 4.22 -19.61
N LEU A 100 -1.70 3.74 -18.40
CA LEU A 100 -1.25 4.40 -17.18
C LEU A 100 0.27 4.21 -16.99
N LYS A 101 0.92 5.22 -16.41
CA LYS A 101 2.31 5.11 -15.92
C LYS A 101 2.25 4.75 -14.44
N VAL A 102 2.86 3.63 -14.08
CA VAL A 102 2.85 3.12 -12.70
C VAL A 102 4.28 3.03 -12.20
N ALA A 103 4.53 3.59 -11.02
CA ALA A 103 5.77 3.43 -10.27
C ALA A 103 5.47 2.68 -8.96
N VAL A 104 6.42 1.86 -8.52
CA VAL A 104 6.33 1.10 -7.27
C VAL A 104 7.46 1.57 -6.35
N VAL A 105 7.10 1.93 -5.12
CA VAL A 105 8.06 2.24 -4.07
C VAL A 105 8.24 1.00 -3.20
N LEU A 106 9.49 0.62 -2.96
CA LEU A 106 9.90 -0.51 -2.13
C LEU A 106 10.89 -0.04 -1.06
N GLY A 107 11.11 -0.87 -0.02
CA GLY A 107 12.16 -0.66 0.98
C GLY A 107 11.65 -0.57 2.42
N ASP A 108 10.34 -0.67 2.62
CA ASP A 108 9.70 -0.76 3.94
C ASP A 108 9.76 -2.18 4.52
N ASP A 109 9.70 -3.23 3.70
CA ASP A 109 9.79 -4.63 4.16
C ASP A 109 11.16 -4.93 4.79
N VAL A 110 11.17 -5.11 6.10
CA VAL A 110 12.35 -5.46 6.91
C VAL A 110 12.25 -6.87 7.50
N PHE A 111 11.27 -7.67 7.09
CA PHE A 111 11.05 -9.01 7.63
C PHE A 111 12.29 -9.89 7.50
N GLY A 112 12.94 -9.88 6.32
CA GLY A 112 14.17 -10.62 6.08
C GLY A 112 15.38 -10.16 6.89
N ARG A 113 15.29 -9.01 7.58
CA ARG A 113 16.36 -8.41 8.38
C ARG A 113 16.15 -8.59 9.89
N LEU A 114 15.02 -9.16 10.32
CA LEU A 114 14.69 -9.27 11.74
C LEU A 114 15.76 -10.02 12.54
N ASP A 115 16.25 -11.14 12.03
CA ASP A 115 17.25 -11.95 12.73
C ASP A 115 18.62 -11.25 12.81
N GLU A 116 18.99 -10.51 11.76
CA GLU A 116 20.18 -9.65 11.75
C GLU A 116 20.07 -8.54 12.81
N LEU A 117 18.91 -7.87 12.89
CA LEU A 117 18.67 -6.79 13.85
C LEU A 117 18.65 -7.31 15.29
N LEU A 118 17.99 -8.44 15.54
CA LEU A 118 18.02 -9.11 16.84
C LEU A 118 19.45 -9.50 17.24
N GLY A 119 20.24 -10.04 16.30
CA GLY A 119 21.65 -10.38 16.52
C GLY A 119 22.54 -9.17 16.85
N LYS A 120 22.15 -7.96 16.43
CA LYS A 120 22.80 -6.69 16.78
C LYS A 120 22.34 -6.10 18.12
N GLY A 121 21.42 -6.76 18.83
CA GLY A 121 20.87 -6.31 20.10
C GLY A 121 19.66 -5.37 19.99
N TYR A 122 19.10 -5.18 18.80
CA TYR A 122 17.84 -4.45 18.66
C TYR A 122 16.67 -5.34 19.06
N GLU A 123 16.24 -5.24 20.31
CA GLU A 123 15.21 -6.13 20.87
C GLU A 123 13.79 -5.89 20.32
N MET A 124 13.55 -4.73 19.69
CA MET A 124 12.26 -4.34 19.11
C MET A 124 11.10 -4.63 20.08
N ARG A 125 11.22 -4.04 21.28
CA ARG A 125 10.27 -4.28 22.38
C ARG A 125 8.88 -3.78 22.00
N ASP A 126 7.90 -4.62 22.27
CA ASP A 126 6.49 -4.29 22.16
C ASP A 126 6.16 -3.06 23.02
N MET A 127 5.36 -2.14 22.47
CA MET A 127 5.10 -0.85 23.10
C MET A 127 4.20 -0.95 24.34
N ASP A 128 3.35 -1.97 24.42
CA ASP A 128 2.38 -2.13 25.49
C ASP A 128 2.91 -3.01 26.62
N THR A 129 3.60 -4.10 26.27
CA THR A 129 4.07 -5.13 27.20
C THR A 129 5.55 -5.01 27.55
N GLY A 130 6.34 -4.36 26.70
CA GLY A 130 7.80 -4.31 26.81
C GLY A 130 8.51 -5.64 26.49
N GLU A 131 7.78 -6.69 26.08
CA GLU A 131 8.36 -7.97 25.69
C GLU A 131 9.21 -7.82 24.42
N PRO A 132 10.37 -8.48 24.32
CA PRO A 132 11.20 -8.42 23.12
C PRO A 132 10.54 -9.19 21.97
N LEU A 133 10.77 -8.76 20.73
CA LEU A 133 10.27 -9.45 19.53
C LEU A 133 10.69 -10.94 19.48
N SER A 134 11.84 -11.28 20.07
CA SER A 134 12.33 -12.66 20.15
C SER A 134 11.35 -13.61 20.84
N ALA A 135 10.53 -13.13 21.78
CA ALA A 135 9.50 -13.94 22.44
C ALA A 135 8.39 -14.41 21.48
N ILE A 136 8.22 -13.72 20.35
CA ILE A 136 7.15 -14.00 19.38
C ILE A 136 7.68 -14.23 17.96
N ARG A 137 9.00 -14.24 17.75
CA ARG A 137 9.66 -14.29 16.43
C ARG A 137 9.10 -15.36 15.46
N PRO A 138 8.80 -16.61 15.87
CA PRO A 138 8.23 -17.62 14.99
C PRO A 138 6.80 -17.32 14.51
N ARG A 139 6.10 -16.41 15.20
CA ARG A 139 4.72 -16.01 14.92
C ARG A 139 4.63 -14.72 14.09
N ILE A 140 5.75 -14.02 13.87
CA ILE A 140 5.76 -12.81 13.04
C ILE A 140 5.54 -13.18 11.58
N LEU A 141 4.58 -12.53 10.94
CA LEU A 141 4.24 -12.74 9.54
C LEU A 141 4.74 -11.63 8.62
N SER A 142 4.90 -10.42 9.13
CA SER A 142 5.39 -9.24 8.40
C SER A 142 6.12 -8.30 9.35
N ALA A 143 7.05 -7.53 8.81
CA ALA A 143 7.66 -6.41 9.51
C ALA A 143 7.98 -5.32 8.50
N ASN A 144 7.42 -4.13 8.71
CA ASN A 144 7.53 -3.02 7.78
C ASN A 144 7.96 -1.76 8.55
N ALA A 145 8.85 -0.98 7.95
CA ALA A 145 9.33 0.29 8.48
C ALA A 145 8.57 1.47 7.85
N TYR A 146 8.25 2.47 8.66
CA TYR A 146 7.72 3.74 8.16
C TYR A 146 8.87 4.57 7.58
N ILE A 147 9.00 4.57 6.25
CA ILE A 147 10.10 5.25 5.52
C ILE A 147 9.79 6.71 5.13
N GLY A 148 8.62 7.22 5.50
CA GLY A 148 8.19 8.59 5.22
C GLY A 148 7.90 8.86 3.73
N ALA A 149 7.80 10.13 3.36
CA ALA A 149 7.43 10.55 2.01
C ALA A 149 8.61 10.83 1.07
N PHE A 150 9.86 10.84 1.57
CA PHE A 150 11.05 11.12 0.77
C PHE A 150 11.20 10.19 -0.46
N PRO A 151 10.87 8.90 -0.39
CA PRO A 151 10.91 8.03 -1.58
C PRO A 151 9.94 8.41 -2.71
N LEU A 152 9.00 9.34 -2.47
CA LEU A 152 8.05 9.88 -3.46
C LEU A 152 8.51 11.22 -4.07
N ALA A 153 9.64 11.78 -3.61
CA ALA A 153 10.14 13.09 -4.00
C ALA A 153 10.85 13.13 -5.36
#